data_AF-A0A3M7AJV1-F1
#
_entry.id   AF-A0A3M7AJV1-F1
#
_cell.length_a   1.000
_cell.length_b   1.000
_cell.length_c   1.000
_cell.angle_alpha   90.00
_cell.angle_beta   90.00
_cell.angle_gamma   90.00
#
_symmetry.space_group_name_H-M   'P 1'
#
loop_
_entity.id
_entity.type
_entity.pdbx_description
1 polymer ?
#
loop_
_entity_poly.entity_id
_entity_poly.type
_entity_poly.pdbx_seq_one_letter_code
_entity_poly.pdbx_strand_id
1 'polypeptide(L)'
;MRSLLISALAAVASLTEATALGDKPFPVHGALQLGANRPQANRTHVTNRLTGRPMRHFTSWHNGTHFTDPATNRTTQAFECDVGTSTASKDFMRTIKDLHLKHKRSAVGSRAAQALVDRSRVPTAFQVPVHIHVITGTDDAAAYTQQMANSQVGALNEAYNQYGISFRLVNTTFTQNDAWAVGDGSALDDAKKALRSGTYKSLNLYFHSKLGGGALGTCTLPSPVQPGTPVELYYMDGCNINAATMPGGSLAGYNLGKTA
;
A
#
# COMPACT_ATOMS: atom_id res chain seq x y z
N MET A 1 38.74 17.44 54.60
CA MET A 1 38.10 18.73 54.23
C MET A 1 37.28 18.54 52.96
N ARG A 2 35.96 18.73 53.11
CA ARG A 2 34.91 19.08 52.13
C ARG A 2 34.74 18.24 50.85
N SER A 3 33.76 17.34 50.96
CA SER A 3 32.94 16.75 49.90
C SER A 3 32.09 17.82 49.19
N LEU A 4 31.89 17.70 47.88
CA LEU A 4 30.93 18.49 47.09
C LEU A 4 30.15 17.54 46.18
N LEU A 5 29.01 17.09 46.71
CA LEU A 5 27.88 16.54 45.97
C LEU A 5 27.17 17.67 45.24
N ILE A 6 26.91 17.51 43.93
CA ILE A 6 25.97 18.36 43.19
C ILE A 6 24.83 17.46 42.73
N SER A 7 23.69 17.63 43.41
CA SER A 7 22.37 17.14 43.03
C SER A 7 21.65 18.23 42.23
N ALA A 8 21.05 17.87 41.09
CA ALA A 8 20.02 18.67 40.41
C ALA A 8 19.05 17.68 39.74
N LEU A 9 18.00 17.27 40.45
CA LEU A 9 16.63 17.79 40.41
C LEU A 9 15.87 17.38 39.14
N ALA A 10 15.22 16.23 39.23
CA ALA A 10 14.20 15.77 38.30
C ALA A 10 12.93 16.61 38.50
N ALA A 11 12.45 17.26 37.43
CA ALA A 11 11.15 17.90 37.42
C ALA A 11 10.07 16.83 37.16
N VAL A 12 9.37 16.46 38.24
CA VAL A 12 8.12 15.71 38.20
C VAL A 12 7.01 16.71 37.95
N ALA A 13 6.34 16.64 36.79
CA ALA A 13 5.07 17.30 36.55
C ALA A 13 4.01 16.22 36.33
N SER A 14 3.25 15.96 37.39
CA SER A 14 2.00 15.22 37.39
C SER A 14 0.87 16.13 36.89
N LEU A 15 0.17 15.72 35.84
CA LEU A 15 -1.24 16.04 35.63
C LEU A 15 -1.97 14.74 35.30
N THR A 16 -2.80 14.36 36.26
CA THR A 16 -3.73 13.24 36.26
C THR A 16 -4.98 13.54 35.44
N GLU A 17 -5.60 12.45 34.98
CA GLU A 17 -7.01 12.29 34.55
C GLU A 17 -7.40 12.74 33.13
N ALA A 18 -7.32 11.78 32.21
CA ALA A 18 -8.43 11.52 31.28
C ALA A 18 -8.80 10.04 31.37
N THR A 19 -9.93 9.83 32.02
CA THR A 19 -10.69 8.59 32.26
C THR A 19 -10.62 7.56 31.12
N ALA A 20 -10.38 6.31 31.52
CA ALA A 20 -10.60 5.13 30.72
C ALA A 20 -12.03 5.10 30.14
N LEU A 21 -12.14 5.05 28.81
CA LEU A 21 -13.33 4.56 28.12
C LEU A 21 -12.97 3.17 27.59
N GLY A 22 -13.54 2.18 28.25
CA GLY A 22 -13.12 0.78 28.21
C GLY A 22 -13.18 0.10 26.85
N ASP A 23 -12.50 -1.05 26.83
CA ASP A 23 -12.60 -2.11 25.85
C ASP A 23 -14.03 -2.31 25.37
N LYS A 24 -14.29 -1.93 24.12
CA LYS A 24 -15.43 -2.44 23.38
C LYS A 24 -14.90 -3.28 22.21
N PRO A 25 -15.15 -4.60 22.20
CA PRO A 25 -14.88 -5.39 21.02
C PRO A 25 -15.85 -4.95 19.92
N PHE A 26 -15.33 -4.63 18.74
CA PHE A 26 -16.15 -4.27 17.59
C PHE A 26 -15.69 -5.05 16.35
N PRO A 27 -16.63 -5.34 15.45
CA PRO A 27 -17.19 -6.67 15.35
C PRO A 27 -16.55 -7.43 14.21
N VAL A 28 -16.49 -8.76 14.38
CA VAL A 28 -16.34 -9.69 13.28
C VAL A 28 -17.35 -9.30 12.21
N HIS A 29 -16.89 -8.91 11.02
CA HIS A 29 -17.78 -8.87 9.85
C HIS A 29 -18.24 -10.30 9.60
N GLY A 30 -19.35 -10.67 10.25
CA GLY A 30 -20.11 -11.85 9.91
C GLY A 30 -20.38 -11.81 8.42
N ALA A 31 -20.15 -12.95 7.78
CA ALA A 31 -20.49 -13.18 6.39
C ALA A 31 -21.86 -12.56 6.10
N LEU A 32 -21.90 -11.59 5.19
CA LEU A 32 -23.15 -11.05 4.68
C LEU A 32 -23.77 -12.17 3.86
N GLN A 33 -24.57 -13.00 4.54
CA GLN A 33 -25.52 -13.90 3.91
C GLN A 33 -26.38 -13.01 3.01
N LEU A 34 -26.13 -13.10 1.70
CA LEU A 34 -27.00 -12.57 0.67
C LEU A 34 -28.30 -13.37 0.68
N GLY A 35 -29.14 -13.09 1.69
CA GLY A 35 -30.56 -13.41 1.68
C GLY A 35 -31.24 -12.45 0.72
N ALA A 36 -31.98 -13.00 -0.23
CA ALA A 36 -32.78 -12.26 -1.19
C ALA A 36 -33.75 -11.28 -0.49
N ASN A 37 -34.00 -10.15 -1.14
CA ASN A 37 -35.08 -9.18 -0.90
C ASN A 37 -34.99 -8.26 0.33
N ARG A 38 -34.09 -7.25 0.28
CA ARG A 38 -34.34 -5.94 0.92
C ARG A 38 -33.88 -4.78 0.02
N PRO A 39 -34.72 -3.75 -0.25
CA PRO A 39 -34.29 -2.59 -1.03
C PRO A 39 -33.25 -1.77 -0.25
N GLN A 40 -31.99 -1.81 -0.71
CA GLN A 40 -30.93 -0.93 -0.27
C GLN A 40 -31.01 0.40 -1.04
N ALA A 41 -31.77 1.36 -0.54
CA ALA A 41 -31.58 2.75 -0.92
C ALA A 41 -32.23 3.65 0.12
N ASN A 42 -31.47 4.18 1.08
CA ASN A 42 -31.84 5.49 1.62
C ASN A 42 -30.79 6.33 2.34
N ARG A 43 -29.48 6.03 2.34
CA ARG A 43 -28.45 6.99 2.78
C ARG A 43 -27.04 6.45 2.54
N THR A 44 -26.42 6.84 1.43
CA THR A 44 -24.96 6.80 1.29
C THR A 44 -24.43 8.18 1.66
N HIS A 45 -23.96 8.33 2.90
CA HIS A 45 -23.30 9.56 3.34
C HIS A 45 -21.86 9.57 2.81
N VAL A 46 -21.59 10.37 1.77
CA VAL A 46 -20.22 10.69 1.37
C VAL A 46 -19.79 11.95 2.11
N THR A 47 -18.83 11.81 3.03
CA THR A 47 -18.24 12.93 3.75
C THR A 47 -17.11 13.55 2.94
N ASN A 48 -17.06 14.87 2.89
CA ASN A 48 -15.93 15.61 2.33
C ASN A 48 -14.68 15.31 3.17
N ARG A 49 -13.65 14.76 2.53
CA ARG A 49 -12.42 14.30 3.21
C ARG A 49 -11.56 15.43 3.78
N LEU A 50 -11.77 16.68 3.33
CA LEU A 50 -11.03 17.86 3.81
C LEU A 50 -11.74 18.58 4.97
N THR A 51 -13.08 18.52 5.03
CA THR A 51 -13.86 19.27 6.03
C THR A 51 -14.60 18.38 7.03
N GLY A 52 -14.61 17.06 6.83
CA GLY A 52 -15.35 16.10 7.65
C GLY A 52 -16.89 16.25 7.57
N ARG A 53 -17.39 17.22 6.79
CA ARG A 53 -18.81 17.50 6.66
C ARG A 53 -19.47 16.59 5.63
N PRO A 54 -20.71 16.13 5.85
CA PRO A 54 -21.48 15.42 4.83
C PRO A 54 -21.65 16.33 3.61
N MET A 55 -21.28 15.86 2.42
CA MET A 55 -21.66 16.57 1.21
C MET A 55 -23.16 16.38 0.99
N ARG A 56 -23.86 17.45 0.64
CA ARG A 56 -25.24 17.37 0.12
C ARG A 56 -25.16 16.76 -1.28
N HIS A 57 -24.94 15.47 -1.35
CA HIS A 57 -25.06 14.73 -2.61
C HIS A 57 -26.52 14.84 -3.06
N PHE A 58 -26.75 14.96 -4.36
CA PHE A 58 -28.04 14.97 -5.05
C PHE A 58 -29.07 14.07 -4.34
N THR A 59 -29.95 14.67 -3.53
CA THR A 59 -30.76 13.99 -2.50
C THR A 59 -32.25 14.27 -2.71
N SER A 60 -32.78 13.77 -3.81
CA SER A 60 -34.03 13.01 -3.77
C SER A 60 -34.11 12.18 -5.05
N TRP A 61 -33.82 10.90 -4.92
CA TRP A 61 -34.11 9.94 -5.97
C TRP A 61 -35.58 9.56 -5.83
N HIS A 62 -36.43 10.09 -6.73
CA HIS A 62 -37.81 9.68 -6.82
C HIS A 62 -37.89 8.53 -7.83
N ASN A 63 -38.18 7.33 -7.32
CA ASN A 63 -38.53 6.17 -8.14
C ASN A 63 -37.47 5.73 -9.18
N GLY A 64 -36.19 6.10 -9.01
CA GLY A 64 -35.11 5.65 -9.90
C GLY A 64 -34.91 6.45 -11.19
N THR A 65 -35.83 7.35 -11.56
CA THR A 65 -35.87 7.90 -12.94
C THR A 65 -35.72 9.41 -13.02
N HIS A 66 -35.77 10.11 -11.88
CA HIS A 66 -35.76 11.56 -11.83
C HIS A 66 -34.85 12.06 -10.70
N PHE A 67 -34.11 13.12 -11.01
CA PHE A 67 -33.27 13.86 -10.08
C PHE A 67 -33.87 15.26 -9.88
N THR A 68 -34.04 15.69 -8.63
CA THR A 68 -34.40 17.07 -8.30
C THR A 68 -33.18 17.84 -7.83
N ASP A 69 -32.85 18.92 -8.53
CA ASP A 69 -31.76 19.82 -8.16
C ASP A 69 -32.11 20.59 -6.88
N PRO A 70 -31.35 20.44 -5.78
CA PRO A 70 -31.63 21.13 -4.53
C PRO A 70 -31.41 22.65 -4.59
N ALA A 71 -30.70 23.18 -5.58
CA ALA A 71 -30.47 24.61 -5.74
C ALA A 71 -31.59 25.31 -6.52
N THR A 72 -32.16 24.63 -7.52
CA THR A 72 -33.17 25.22 -8.43
C THR A 72 -34.57 24.63 -8.25
N ASN A 73 -34.70 23.59 -7.42
CA ASN A 73 -35.91 22.77 -7.24
C ASN A 73 -36.50 22.25 -8.56
N ARG A 74 -35.67 22.12 -9.60
CA ARG A 74 -36.07 21.60 -10.91
C ARG A 74 -35.85 20.09 -10.95
N THR A 75 -36.89 19.37 -11.34
CA THR A 75 -36.83 17.93 -11.58
C THR A 75 -36.41 17.67 -13.02
N THR A 76 -35.31 16.96 -13.19
CA THR A 76 -34.77 16.55 -14.49
C THR A 76 -34.82 15.03 -14.56
N GLN A 77 -35.31 14.48 -15.67
CA GLN A 77 -35.26 13.04 -15.91
C GLN A 77 -33.80 12.60 -16.00
N ALA A 78 -33.44 11.56 -15.25
CA ALA A 78 -32.11 10.99 -15.33
C ALA A 78 -31.93 10.40 -16.75
N PHE A 79 -30.83 10.76 -17.42
CA PHE A 79 -30.41 10.06 -18.63
C PHE A 79 -29.90 8.68 -18.24
N GLU A 80 -30.81 7.70 -18.14
CA GLU A 80 -30.43 6.30 -18.13
C GLU A 80 -30.18 5.87 -19.57
N CYS A 81 -28.92 5.63 -19.95
CA CYS A 81 -28.59 5.09 -21.27
C CYS A 81 -28.96 3.59 -21.41
N ASP A 82 -29.93 3.09 -20.63
CA ASP A 82 -30.31 1.66 -20.55
C ASP A 82 -29.10 0.71 -20.40
N VAL A 83 -28.04 1.13 -19.70
CA VAL A 83 -26.83 0.31 -19.46
C VAL A 83 -26.92 -0.57 -18.20
N GLY A 84 -28.13 -0.81 -17.70
CA GLY A 84 -28.37 -1.63 -16.51
C GLY A 84 -28.38 -3.13 -16.77
N THR A 85 -28.24 -3.93 -15.71
CA THR A 85 -28.36 -5.40 -15.80
C THR A 85 -29.80 -5.86 -16.12
N SER A 86 -30.79 -4.98 -15.96
CA SER A 86 -32.21 -5.20 -16.28
C SER A 86 -32.50 -5.12 -17.77
N THR A 87 -31.75 -4.32 -18.52
CA THR A 87 -31.87 -4.09 -19.97
C THR A 87 -30.87 -4.91 -20.78
N ALA A 88 -29.80 -5.40 -20.15
CA ALA A 88 -28.85 -6.31 -20.77
C ALA A 88 -29.50 -7.61 -21.26
N SER A 89 -29.10 -8.08 -22.45
CA SER A 89 -29.64 -9.32 -23.01
C SER A 89 -29.32 -10.53 -22.12
N LYS A 90 -30.22 -11.51 -22.10
CA LYS A 90 -30.03 -12.76 -21.32
C LYS A 90 -28.72 -13.47 -21.69
N ASP A 91 -28.32 -13.41 -22.95
CA ASP A 91 -27.08 -14.04 -23.43
C ASP A 91 -25.83 -13.27 -23.01
N PHE A 92 -25.88 -11.94 -22.98
CA PHE A 92 -24.79 -11.13 -22.44
C PHE A 92 -24.56 -11.42 -20.96
N MET A 93 -25.64 -11.45 -20.16
CA MET A 93 -25.55 -11.76 -18.73
C MET A 93 -25.06 -13.19 -18.48
N ARG A 94 -25.49 -14.15 -19.30
CA ARG A 94 -25.02 -15.54 -19.26
C ARG A 94 -23.52 -15.63 -19.58
N THR A 95 -23.06 -14.88 -20.58
CA THR A 95 -21.66 -14.85 -21.01
C THR A 95 -20.77 -14.24 -19.94
N ILE A 96 -21.16 -13.12 -19.32
CA ILE A 96 -20.40 -12.53 -18.20
C ILE A 96 -20.35 -13.48 -17.00
N LYS A 97 -21.47 -14.14 -16.67
CA LYS A 97 -21.51 -15.13 -15.58
C LYS A 97 -20.61 -16.33 -15.89
N ASP A 98 -20.64 -16.83 -17.11
CA ASP A 98 -19.79 -17.94 -17.56
C ASP A 98 -18.31 -17.54 -17.55
N LEU A 99 -17.96 -16.35 -18.04
CA LEU A 99 -16.60 -15.83 -18.02
C LEU A 99 -16.10 -15.63 -16.58
N HIS A 100 -16.93 -15.12 -15.67
CA HIS A 100 -16.59 -15.00 -14.24
C HIS A 100 -16.34 -16.36 -13.58
N LEU A 101 -17.19 -17.35 -13.88
CA LEU A 101 -17.05 -18.71 -13.35
C LEU A 101 -15.85 -19.43 -13.97
N LYS A 102 -15.60 -19.25 -15.26
CA LYS A 102 -14.42 -19.76 -15.97
C LYS A 102 -13.15 -19.08 -15.47
N HIS A 103 -13.13 -17.77 -15.29
CA HIS A 103 -11.99 -17.05 -14.70
C HIS A 103 -11.70 -17.53 -13.27
N LYS A 104 -12.75 -17.73 -12.45
CA LYS A 104 -12.61 -18.39 -11.15
C LYS A 104 -12.00 -19.79 -11.25
N ARG A 105 -12.20 -20.53 -12.33
CA ARG A 105 -11.65 -21.87 -12.58
C ARG A 105 -10.25 -21.84 -13.23
N SER A 106 -9.98 -20.84 -14.07
CA SER A 106 -8.71 -20.61 -14.80
C SER A 106 -7.66 -19.88 -13.99
N ALA A 107 -7.98 -19.43 -12.77
CA ALA A 107 -7.00 -19.11 -11.73
C ALA A 107 -6.29 -20.40 -11.24
N VAL A 108 -5.72 -21.17 -12.18
CA VAL A 108 -4.96 -22.39 -11.92
C VAL A 108 -3.73 -22.07 -11.09
N GLY A 109 -3.12 -20.90 -11.29
CA GLY A 109 -2.05 -20.38 -10.44
C GLY A 109 -2.46 -20.16 -8.98
N SER A 110 -3.69 -19.74 -8.71
CA SER A 110 -4.18 -19.47 -7.34
C SER A 110 -4.77 -20.71 -6.67
N ARG A 111 -5.37 -21.64 -7.42
CA ARG A 111 -5.99 -22.86 -6.86
C ARG A 111 -5.01 -24.01 -6.65
N ALA A 112 -4.06 -24.21 -7.57
CA ALA A 112 -2.96 -25.16 -7.35
C ALA A 112 -2.11 -24.69 -6.16
N ALA A 113 -1.89 -23.38 -6.03
CA ALA A 113 -1.33 -22.80 -4.80
C ALA A 113 -2.23 -23.03 -3.58
N GLN A 114 -3.55 -22.81 -3.63
CA GLN A 114 -4.42 -23.05 -2.47
C GLN A 114 -4.46 -24.51 -1.99
N ALA A 115 -4.36 -25.49 -2.90
CA ALA A 115 -4.35 -26.92 -2.55
C ALA A 115 -2.99 -27.41 -2.04
N LEU A 116 -1.89 -26.73 -2.41
CA LEU A 116 -0.52 -27.02 -1.96
C LEU A 116 -0.07 -26.16 -0.78
N VAL A 117 -0.74 -25.04 -0.51
CA VAL A 117 -0.51 -24.19 0.65
C VAL A 117 -1.25 -24.82 1.83
N ASP A 118 -0.52 -25.67 2.54
CA ASP A 118 -0.86 -26.01 3.92
C ASP A 118 -0.89 -24.71 4.73
N ARG A 119 -2.10 -24.16 4.93
CA ARG A 119 -2.31 -22.92 5.70
C ARG A 119 -1.84 -23.04 7.15
N SER A 120 -1.62 -24.26 7.65
CA SER A 120 -0.99 -24.47 8.96
C SER A 120 0.52 -24.24 8.96
N ARG A 121 1.16 -24.18 7.77
CA ARG A 121 2.59 -23.90 7.58
C ARG A 121 2.92 -22.47 7.17
N VAL A 122 1.92 -21.64 6.86
CA VAL A 122 2.15 -20.21 6.65
C VAL A 122 2.26 -19.59 8.03
N PRO A 123 3.42 -19.03 8.44
CA PRO A 123 3.54 -18.36 9.71
C PRO A 123 2.45 -17.29 9.82
N THR A 124 1.69 -17.32 10.91
CA THR A 124 0.62 -16.35 11.22
C THR A 124 1.12 -14.91 11.30
N ALA A 125 2.43 -14.73 11.44
CA ALA A 125 3.15 -13.49 11.18
C ALA A 125 4.50 -13.81 10.52
N PHE A 126 4.81 -13.15 9.41
CA PHE A 126 6.09 -13.27 8.72
C PHE A 126 6.78 -11.91 8.70
N GLN A 127 8.00 -11.85 9.24
CA GLN A 127 8.81 -10.64 9.24
C GLN A 127 9.86 -10.70 8.13
N VAL A 128 9.80 -9.72 7.23
CA VAL A 128 10.72 -9.53 6.11
C VAL A 128 11.86 -8.61 6.56
N PRO A 129 13.12 -9.08 6.54
CA PRO A 129 14.27 -8.20 6.68
C PRO A 129 14.39 -7.31 5.44
N VAL A 130 14.47 -5.99 5.62
CA VAL A 130 14.54 -5.00 4.52
C VAL A 130 15.89 -4.31 4.51
N HIS A 131 16.49 -4.23 3.33
CA HIS A 131 17.64 -3.39 3.01
C HIS A 131 17.17 -2.25 2.11
N ILE A 132 17.41 -1.02 2.54
CA ILE A 132 17.11 0.19 1.76
C ILE A 132 18.41 0.73 1.18
N HIS A 133 18.46 0.88 -0.14
CA HIS A 133 19.58 1.47 -0.86
C HIS A 133 19.11 2.77 -1.49
N VAL A 134 19.47 3.90 -0.90
CA VAL A 134 19.21 5.22 -1.47
C VAL A 134 20.38 5.57 -2.38
N ILE A 135 20.10 5.71 -3.67
CA ILE A 135 21.09 5.97 -4.72
C ILE A 135 20.80 7.36 -5.27
N THR A 136 21.76 8.27 -5.08
CA THR A 136 21.58 9.69 -5.39
C THR A 136 22.59 10.14 -6.45
N GLY A 137 22.21 11.19 -7.17
CA GLY A 137 23.18 11.97 -7.93
C GLY A 137 23.97 12.89 -7.00
N THR A 138 24.92 13.61 -7.59
CA THR A 138 25.76 14.54 -6.82
C THR A 138 24.98 15.74 -6.28
N ASP A 139 24.00 16.23 -7.04
CA ASP A 139 23.28 17.48 -6.71
C ASP A 139 22.10 17.30 -5.76
N ASP A 140 21.63 16.07 -5.55
CA ASP A 140 20.40 15.75 -4.82
C ASP A 140 20.61 14.84 -3.60
N ALA A 141 21.87 14.50 -3.29
CA ALA A 141 22.23 13.63 -2.17
C ALA A 141 21.67 14.13 -0.82
N ALA A 142 21.75 15.45 -0.58
CA ALA A 142 21.32 16.07 0.67
C ALA A 142 19.80 16.05 0.89
N ALA A 143 19.00 15.77 -0.15
CA ALA A 143 17.54 15.77 -0.07
C ALA A 143 16.97 14.52 0.62
N TYR A 144 17.74 13.42 0.67
CA TYR A 144 17.27 12.14 1.17
C TYR A 144 17.92 11.80 2.51
N THR A 145 17.09 11.48 3.50
CA THR A 145 17.55 11.33 4.89
C THR A 145 17.24 9.94 5.45
N GLN A 146 17.96 9.55 6.50
CA GLN A 146 17.66 8.31 7.24
C GLN A 146 16.23 8.30 7.78
N GLN A 147 15.66 9.47 8.12
CA GLN A 147 14.28 9.58 8.56
C GLN A 147 13.29 9.17 7.47
N MET A 148 13.54 9.53 6.21
CA MET A 148 12.70 9.09 5.09
C MET A 148 12.73 7.57 4.92
N ALA A 149 13.92 6.96 4.99
CA ALA A 149 14.08 5.50 4.94
C ALA A 149 13.36 4.80 6.11
N ASN A 150 13.50 5.31 7.33
CA ASN A 150 12.78 4.78 8.49
C ASN A 150 11.26 4.90 8.32
N SER A 151 10.79 6.05 7.83
CA SER A 151 9.37 6.31 7.60
C SER A 151 8.81 5.42 6.49
N GLN A 152 9.61 5.09 5.47
CA GLN A 152 9.23 4.18 4.40
C GLN A 152 8.93 2.77 4.93
N VAL A 153 9.74 2.25 5.86
CA VAL A 153 9.45 0.96 6.53
C VAL A 153 8.21 1.07 7.41
N GLY A 154 7.97 2.23 8.03
CA GLY A 154 6.71 2.53 8.71
C GLY A 154 5.49 2.41 7.79
N ALA A 155 5.55 3.02 6.61
CA ALA A 155 4.47 2.97 5.60
C ALA A 155 4.20 1.53 5.11
N LEU A 156 5.25 0.73 4.90
CA LEU A 156 5.10 -0.69 4.55
C LEU A 156 4.39 -1.46 5.67
N ASN A 157 4.80 -1.28 6.92
CA ASN A 157 4.16 -1.94 8.06
C ASN A 157 2.69 -1.51 8.23
N GLU A 158 2.37 -0.23 8.06
CA GLU A 158 0.99 0.26 8.10
C GLU A 158 0.10 -0.43 7.07
N ALA A 159 0.61 -0.62 5.85
CA ALA A 159 -0.15 -1.24 4.76
C ALA A 159 -0.33 -2.77 4.95
N TYR A 160 0.70 -3.45 5.42
CA TYR A 160 0.79 -4.92 5.35
C TYR A 160 0.57 -5.65 6.68
N ASN A 161 0.63 -4.97 7.82
CA ASN A 161 0.44 -5.61 9.14
C ASN A 161 -0.91 -6.34 9.26
N GLN A 162 -1.97 -5.80 8.66
CA GLN A 162 -3.30 -6.43 8.63
C GLN A 162 -3.31 -7.80 7.93
N TYR A 163 -2.31 -8.09 7.11
CA TYR A 163 -2.11 -9.35 6.41
C TYR A 163 -1.08 -10.26 7.10
N GLY A 164 -0.63 -9.91 8.30
CA GLY A 164 0.38 -10.66 9.05
C GLY A 164 1.79 -10.53 8.46
N ILE A 165 2.05 -9.53 7.62
CA ILE A 165 3.37 -9.28 7.05
C ILE A 165 3.94 -8.03 7.72
N SER A 166 5.14 -8.16 8.30
CA SER A 166 5.87 -7.05 8.89
C SER A 166 7.23 -6.90 8.24
N PHE A 167 7.78 -5.69 8.27
CA PHE A 167 9.05 -5.32 7.67
C PHE A 167 9.98 -4.78 8.75
N ARG A 168 11.19 -5.32 8.83
CA ARG A 168 12.23 -4.86 9.75
C ARG A 168 13.39 -4.30 8.96
N LEU A 169 13.67 -3.01 9.13
CA LEU A 169 14.84 -2.37 8.54
C LEU A 169 16.12 -2.99 9.13
N VAL A 170 16.95 -3.60 8.28
CA VAL A 170 18.24 -4.19 8.66
C VAL A 170 19.37 -3.21 8.41
N ASN A 171 19.37 -2.57 7.25
CA ASN A 171 20.40 -1.62 6.86
C ASN A 171 19.84 -0.55 5.93
N THR A 172 20.45 0.62 5.95
CA THR A 172 20.23 1.69 4.96
C THR A 172 21.58 2.14 4.42
N THR A 173 21.74 2.15 3.11
CA THR A 173 22.96 2.68 2.46
C THR A 173 22.60 3.91 1.63
N PHE A 174 23.43 4.95 1.72
CA PHE A 174 23.35 6.12 0.85
C PHE A 174 24.55 6.08 -0.10
N THR A 175 24.29 5.93 -1.39
CA THR A 175 25.30 5.78 -2.42
C THR A 175 25.17 6.92 -3.42
N GLN A 176 26.17 7.80 -3.45
CA GLN A 176 26.24 8.86 -4.44
C GLN A 176 26.91 8.31 -5.71
N ASN A 177 26.13 8.13 -6.77
CA ASN A 177 26.60 7.69 -8.08
C ASN A 177 25.60 8.14 -9.15
N ASP A 178 25.98 9.14 -9.95
CA ASP A 178 25.09 9.74 -10.96
C ASP A 178 24.60 8.74 -12.02
N ALA A 179 25.40 7.74 -12.38
CA ALA A 179 24.98 6.72 -13.34
C ALA A 179 23.93 5.77 -12.74
N TRP A 180 24.13 5.35 -11.49
CA TRP A 180 23.20 4.46 -10.81
C TRP A 180 21.91 5.17 -10.38
N ALA A 181 21.97 6.48 -10.13
CA ALA A 181 20.82 7.29 -9.72
C ALA A 181 19.70 7.35 -10.76
N VAL A 182 20.01 7.10 -12.04
CA VAL A 182 19.01 7.06 -13.13
C VAL A 182 18.20 5.76 -13.11
N GLY A 183 18.79 4.66 -12.62
CA GLY A 183 18.12 3.36 -12.51
C GLY A 183 17.77 2.74 -13.86
N ASP A 184 18.61 2.90 -14.88
CA ASP A 184 18.44 2.30 -16.21
C ASP A 184 19.66 1.51 -16.70
N GLY A 185 19.46 0.80 -17.81
CA GLY A 185 20.54 0.17 -18.58
C GLY A 185 21.43 -0.77 -17.78
N SER A 186 22.69 -0.88 -18.19
CA SER A 186 23.69 -1.69 -17.48
C SER A 186 24.08 -1.10 -16.12
N ALA A 187 23.92 0.21 -15.93
CA ALA A 187 24.22 0.89 -14.67
C ALA A 187 23.31 0.40 -13.54
N LEU A 188 22.05 0.09 -13.83
CA LEU A 188 21.12 -0.54 -12.88
C LEU A 188 21.60 -1.93 -12.46
N ASP A 189 22.05 -2.75 -13.42
CA ASP A 189 22.55 -4.10 -13.15
C ASP A 189 23.78 -4.04 -12.25
N ASP A 190 24.71 -3.12 -12.53
CA ASP A 190 25.92 -2.91 -11.72
C ASP A 190 25.59 -2.42 -10.31
N ALA A 191 24.63 -1.50 -10.17
CA ALA A 191 24.15 -1.04 -8.88
C ALA A 191 23.57 -2.20 -8.05
N LYS A 192 22.72 -3.03 -8.66
CA LYS A 192 22.12 -4.18 -7.98
C LYS A 192 23.15 -5.24 -7.58
N LYS A 193 24.12 -5.55 -8.46
CA LYS A 193 25.23 -6.47 -8.12
C LYS A 193 26.04 -5.95 -6.93
N ALA A 194 26.33 -4.65 -6.91
CA ALA A 194 27.19 -4.05 -5.89
C ALA A 194 26.48 -3.87 -4.53
N LEU A 195 25.19 -3.53 -4.55
CA LEU A 195 24.48 -3.11 -3.34
C LEU A 195 23.63 -4.20 -2.70
N ARG A 196 23.20 -5.21 -3.46
CA ARG A 196 22.36 -6.30 -2.95
C ARG A 196 22.93 -6.85 -1.65
N SER A 197 22.07 -6.87 -0.63
CA SER A 197 22.45 -7.24 0.72
C SER A 197 21.53 -8.32 1.30
N GLY A 198 22.11 -9.15 2.15
CA GLY A 198 21.40 -10.21 2.86
C GLY A 198 21.29 -11.52 2.07
N THR A 199 20.40 -12.39 2.54
CA THR A 199 20.09 -13.68 1.89
C THR A 199 18.82 -13.55 1.03
N TYR A 200 18.44 -14.62 0.32
CA TYR A 200 17.16 -14.71 -0.42
C TYR A 200 15.90 -14.39 0.43
N LYS A 201 15.99 -14.43 1.76
CA LYS A 201 14.89 -14.04 2.66
C LYS A 201 14.70 -12.51 2.78
N SER A 202 15.64 -11.72 2.25
CA SER A 202 15.73 -10.28 2.50
C SER A 202 15.22 -9.49 1.30
N LEU A 203 14.36 -8.51 1.57
CA LEU A 203 13.86 -7.58 0.56
C LEU A 203 14.86 -6.45 0.35
N ASN A 204 15.27 -6.21 -0.88
CA ASN A 204 16.13 -5.10 -1.27
C ASN A 204 15.30 -4.06 -2.02
N LEU A 205 15.27 -2.83 -1.50
CA LEU A 205 14.58 -1.68 -2.10
C LEU A 205 15.61 -0.64 -2.53
N TYR A 206 15.66 -0.34 -3.82
CA TYR A 206 16.58 0.63 -4.42
C TYR A 206 15.81 1.91 -4.73
N PHE A 207 16.08 2.97 -3.99
CA PHE A 207 15.48 4.29 -4.19
C PHE A 207 16.43 5.14 -5.03
N HIS A 208 16.03 5.42 -6.26
CA HIS A 208 16.80 6.18 -7.24
C HIS A 208 16.32 7.64 -7.26
N SER A 209 17.22 8.59 -7.06
CA SER A 209 16.86 10.02 -7.02
C SER A 209 16.47 10.61 -8.37
N LYS A 210 16.99 10.03 -9.46
CA LYS A 210 16.79 10.47 -10.85
C LYS A 210 16.11 9.39 -11.69
N LEU A 211 15.26 8.55 -11.08
CA LEU A 211 14.63 7.41 -11.76
C LEU A 211 13.96 7.85 -13.08
N GLY A 212 14.46 7.32 -14.19
CA GLY A 212 14.00 7.67 -15.54
C GLY A 212 12.72 6.95 -15.98
N GLY A 213 12.22 7.30 -17.17
CA GLY A 213 11.17 6.53 -17.87
C GLY A 213 9.72 6.78 -17.43
N GLY A 214 9.46 7.77 -16.58
CA GLY A 214 8.10 8.18 -16.17
C GLY A 214 7.39 7.18 -15.23
N ALA A 215 8.03 6.08 -14.87
CA ALA A 215 7.55 5.15 -13.87
C ALA A 215 7.90 5.65 -12.45
N LEU A 216 7.01 5.42 -11.49
CA LEU A 216 7.29 5.68 -10.07
C LEU A 216 8.15 4.58 -9.45
N GLY A 217 8.10 3.38 -10.01
CA GLY A 217 8.92 2.26 -9.60
C GLY A 217 8.58 0.99 -10.38
N THR A 218 9.46 0.00 -10.30
CA THR A 218 9.31 -1.32 -10.90
C THR A 218 9.89 -2.38 -9.96
N CYS A 219 9.26 -3.55 -9.90
CA CYS A 219 9.73 -4.68 -9.11
C CYS A 219 9.84 -5.92 -9.99
N THR A 220 10.81 -6.79 -9.69
CA THR A 220 10.85 -8.12 -10.27
C THR A 220 9.74 -8.98 -9.69
N LEU A 221 9.05 -9.75 -10.54
CA LEU A 221 8.12 -10.78 -10.07
C LEU A 221 8.88 -11.96 -9.44
N PRO A 222 8.25 -12.70 -8.52
CA PRO A 222 8.85 -13.90 -7.95
C PRO A 222 9.21 -14.92 -9.03
N SER A 223 10.39 -15.52 -8.90
CA SER A 223 10.83 -16.68 -9.69
C SER A 223 11.16 -17.84 -8.75
N PRO A 224 11.10 -19.10 -9.22
CA PRO A 224 11.46 -20.24 -8.40
C PRO A 224 12.99 -20.27 -8.18
N VAL A 225 13.44 -19.83 -7.01
CA VAL A 225 14.84 -19.93 -6.56
C VAL A 225 14.97 -21.09 -5.59
N GLN A 226 15.86 -22.03 -5.88
CA GLN A 226 16.05 -23.22 -5.05
C GLN A 226 17.01 -22.95 -3.88
N PRO A 227 16.90 -23.69 -2.77
CA PRO A 227 17.90 -23.65 -1.71
C PRO A 227 19.31 -23.90 -2.27
N GLY A 228 20.27 -23.04 -1.91
CA GLY A 228 21.65 -23.15 -2.40
C GLY A 228 21.91 -22.51 -3.77
N THR A 229 20.90 -21.90 -4.42
CA THR A 229 21.15 -21.08 -5.61
C THR A 229 22.13 -19.94 -5.28
N PRO A 230 23.16 -19.71 -6.10
CA PRO A 230 24.13 -18.63 -5.90
C PRO A 230 23.50 -17.25 -6.21
N VAL A 231 23.96 -16.20 -5.51
CA VAL A 231 23.38 -14.84 -5.56
C VAL A 231 23.39 -14.25 -6.97
N GLU A 232 24.40 -14.59 -7.76
CA GLU A 232 24.63 -14.17 -9.14
C GLU A 232 23.49 -14.58 -10.09
N LEU A 233 22.62 -15.52 -9.68
CA LEU A 233 21.44 -15.93 -10.45
C LEU A 233 20.16 -15.21 -10.04
N TYR A 234 20.14 -14.50 -8.91
CA TYR A 234 18.96 -13.76 -8.44
C TYR A 234 19.27 -12.35 -7.95
N TYR A 235 20.46 -11.82 -8.24
CA TYR A 235 20.87 -10.48 -7.78
C TYR A 235 19.95 -9.36 -8.28
N MET A 236 19.26 -9.62 -9.40
CA MET A 236 18.31 -8.71 -10.01
C MET A 236 17.01 -8.54 -9.24
N ASP A 237 16.75 -9.36 -8.20
CA ASP A 237 15.51 -9.24 -7.45
C ASP A 237 15.36 -7.90 -6.70
N GLY A 238 14.14 -7.62 -6.24
CA GLY A 238 13.81 -6.41 -5.50
C GLY A 238 13.14 -5.34 -6.37
N CYS A 239 13.01 -4.15 -5.80
CA CYS A 239 12.27 -3.04 -6.38
C CYS A 239 13.15 -1.82 -6.60
N ASN A 240 13.03 -1.19 -7.78
CA ASN A 240 13.63 0.09 -8.12
C ASN A 240 12.55 1.14 -8.05
N ILE A 241 12.68 2.13 -7.19
CA ILE A 241 11.61 3.06 -6.81
C ILE A 241 12.15 4.48 -6.90
N ASN A 242 11.31 5.43 -7.32
CA ASN A 242 11.66 6.84 -7.33
C ASN A 242 11.78 7.33 -5.88
N ALA A 243 12.96 7.81 -5.48
CA ALA A 243 13.25 8.24 -4.13
C ALA A 243 12.33 9.37 -3.63
N ALA A 244 11.82 10.21 -4.52
CA ALA A 244 10.89 11.29 -4.18
C ALA A 244 9.51 10.81 -3.71
N THR A 245 9.20 9.51 -3.85
CA THR A 245 7.95 8.87 -3.37
C THR A 245 8.02 8.43 -1.91
N MET A 246 9.21 8.41 -1.29
CA MET A 246 9.34 8.13 0.14
C MET A 246 8.52 9.14 0.97
N PRO A 247 8.07 8.77 2.19
CA PRO A 247 7.42 9.71 3.09
C PRO A 247 8.31 10.93 3.34
N GLY A 248 7.78 12.13 3.08
CA GLY A 248 8.52 13.40 3.16
C GLY A 248 9.29 13.78 1.90
N GLY A 249 9.20 12.99 0.83
CA GLY A 249 9.81 13.29 -0.47
C GLY A 249 9.10 14.41 -1.23
N SER A 250 9.72 14.86 -2.33
CA SER A 250 9.29 16.02 -3.12
C SER A 250 8.14 15.73 -4.09
N LEU A 251 7.80 14.47 -4.37
CA LEU A 251 6.78 14.13 -5.35
C LEU A 251 5.37 14.16 -4.75
N ALA A 252 4.78 15.35 -4.70
CA ALA A 252 3.46 15.58 -4.14
C ALA A 252 2.40 14.62 -4.72
N GLY A 253 1.55 14.07 -3.86
CA GLY A 253 0.53 13.08 -4.23
C GLY A 253 1.02 11.62 -4.22
N TYR A 254 2.33 11.41 -4.28
CA TYR A 254 2.96 10.09 -4.23
C TYR A 254 4.00 9.94 -3.11
N ASN A 255 4.30 11.01 -2.38
CA ASN A 255 5.30 11.09 -1.29
C ASN A 255 4.81 10.55 0.07
N LEU A 256 3.99 9.50 0.07
CA LEU A 256 3.50 8.82 1.27
C LEU A 256 4.09 7.40 1.41
N GLY A 257 5.09 7.05 0.60
CA GLY A 257 5.75 5.75 0.64
C GLY A 257 4.91 4.59 0.12
N LYS A 258 3.85 4.87 -0.66
CA LYS A 258 2.92 3.84 -1.18
C LYS A 258 3.32 3.25 -2.53
N THR A 259 4.40 3.77 -3.12
CA THR A 259 4.96 3.25 -4.37
C THR A 259 5.77 1.98 -4.13
N ALA A 260 6.44 1.90 -2.98
CA ALA A 260 7.12 0.69 -2.51
C ALA A 260 6.12 -0.32 -1.95
#